data_AF-A0A8C1K019-F1
#
_entry.id   AF-A0A8C1K019-F1
#
_cell.length_a   1.000
_cell.length_b   1.000
_cell.length_c   1.000
_cell.angle_alpha   90.00
_cell.angle_beta   90.00
_cell.angle_gamma   90.00
#
_symmetry.space_group_name_H-M   'P 1'
#
loop_
_entity.id
_entity.type
_entity.pdbx_description
1 polymer ?
#
loop_
_entity_poly.entity_id
_entity_poly.type
_entity_poly.pdbx_seq_one_letter_code
_entity_poly.pdbx_strand_id
1 'polypeptide(L)'
;MDCSEEVQSLSDEGSAPIELKKGMSIFLDILRRADKNDDGKLSFDEFKAYFSDGVLSGDELKELFHAIDTHNTKYSFFLLEYFSQHLGEYENVLAALEDLNVTILKAMDKTKKDYQEATHLEQFVTRFLLRETTSQLQSLQSSLECAMETTAEQTRQERQGPVKPEVLPIQWSGRRSNRRLQRNNSLSPNSPLLNLVNSGLYEEDNQWITQINRLQKLIDRLEKKELRLEPVEEEVLESSTKSHILIVQRQLSVLEEEVEEFRPALRQYIDCASTQTGCLHVAVQRLANESRFILYEFWEQSNVWKNHLQTNYSKTFQRGNVDFLETPEIMTTMLVPASWWVLNNN
;
A
#
# COMPACT_ATOMS: atom_id res chain seq x y z
N MET A 1 -0.86 38.85 69.31
CA MET A 1 -1.92 38.22 68.50
C MET A 1 -1.38 38.16 67.10
N ASP A 2 -0.76 37.04 66.77
CA ASP A 2 -0.29 36.74 65.43
C ASP A 2 -0.74 35.29 65.21
N CYS A 3 -1.80 35.13 64.45
CA CYS A 3 -2.52 33.87 64.27
C CYS A 3 -2.01 33.18 63.01
N SER A 4 -1.34 32.05 63.22
CA SER A 4 -1.06 31.04 62.22
C SER A 4 -2.36 30.55 61.57
N GLU A 5 -2.46 30.58 60.25
CA GLU A 5 -3.43 29.80 59.49
C GLU A 5 -2.68 28.69 58.76
N GLU A 6 -2.86 27.47 59.27
CA GLU A 6 -2.47 26.21 58.65
C GLU A 6 -3.35 25.96 57.42
N VAL A 7 -2.72 25.83 56.25
CA VAL A 7 -3.37 25.33 55.04
C VAL A 7 -3.53 23.82 55.19
N GLN A 8 -4.74 23.37 55.52
CA GLN A 8 -5.13 21.96 55.49
C GLN A 8 -5.04 21.43 54.06
N SER A 9 -4.00 20.65 53.78
CA SER A 9 -3.94 19.76 52.63
C SER A 9 -4.96 18.64 52.84
N LEU A 10 -6.04 18.67 52.07
CA LEU A 10 -6.99 17.56 51.94
C LEU A 10 -6.23 16.36 51.37
N SER A 11 -5.96 15.41 52.25
CA SER A 11 -5.40 14.10 51.97
C SER A 11 -6.26 13.34 50.97
N ASP A 12 -5.63 12.97 49.86
CA ASP A 12 -6.07 11.98 48.88
C ASP A 12 -6.30 10.64 49.62
N GLU A 13 -7.57 10.32 49.89
CA GLU A 13 -7.93 9.03 50.50
C GLU A 13 -7.70 7.91 49.49
N GLY A 14 -6.80 7.01 49.86
CA GLY A 14 -6.37 5.88 49.06
C GLY A 14 -7.50 5.03 48.51
N SER A 15 -7.60 4.99 47.19
CA SER A 15 -8.09 3.80 46.52
C SER A 15 -6.99 2.75 46.58
N ALA A 16 -7.25 1.62 47.23
CA ALA A 16 -6.39 0.44 47.14
C ALA A 16 -6.00 0.16 45.68
N PRO A 17 -4.75 -0.24 45.38
CA PRO A 17 -4.37 -0.58 44.02
C PRO A 17 -5.13 -1.84 43.65
N ILE A 18 -6.20 -1.67 42.86
CA ILE A 18 -6.84 -2.79 42.18
C ILE A 18 -5.72 -3.42 41.35
N GLU A 19 -5.44 -4.69 41.60
CA GLU A 19 -4.45 -5.47 40.86
C GLU A 19 -4.99 -5.61 39.43
N LEU A 20 -4.71 -4.59 38.62
CA LEU A 20 -5.16 -4.51 37.24
C LEU A 20 -4.52 -5.68 36.50
N LYS A 21 -5.35 -6.47 35.80
CA LYS A 21 -4.86 -7.53 34.92
C LYS A 21 -3.83 -6.96 33.95
N LYS A 22 -2.84 -7.76 33.60
CA LYS A 22 -1.83 -7.40 32.61
C LYS A 22 -2.50 -7.05 31.27
N GLY A 23 -2.05 -5.98 30.63
CA GLY A 23 -2.64 -5.37 29.44
C GLY A 23 -3.67 -4.27 29.75
N MET A 24 -4.20 -4.19 30.98
CA MET A 24 -5.24 -3.21 31.34
C MET A 24 -4.71 -1.78 31.46
N SER A 25 -3.41 -1.59 31.73
CA SER A 25 -2.80 -0.26 31.72
C SER A 25 -2.87 0.40 30.35
N ILE A 26 -2.64 -0.37 29.28
CA ILE A 26 -2.79 0.11 27.90
C ILE A 26 -4.25 0.45 27.60
N PHE A 27 -5.19 -0.32 28.15
CA PHE A 27 -6.61 -0.03 27.99
C PHE A 27 -7.03 1.26 28.69
N LEU A 28 -6.52 1.52 29.89
CA LEU A 28 -6.69 2.81 30.56
C LEU A 28 -6.15 3.96 29.69
N ASP A 29 -5.03 3.77 29.00
CA ASP A 29 -4.47 4.77 28.06
C ASP A 29 -5.33 4.96 26.81
N ILE A 30 -6.03 3.93 26.35
CA ILE A 30 -7.04 4.05 25.28
C ILE A 30 -8.18 4.95 25.76
N LEU A 31 -8.70 4.72 26.96
CA LEU A 31 -9.79 5.52 27.53
C LEU A 31 -9.39 6.97 27.79
N ARG A 32 -8.16 7.19 28.28
CA ARG A 32 -7.59 8.54 28.42
C ARG A 32 -7.44 9.26 27.07
N ARG A 33 -7.19 8.56 25.98
CA ARG A 33 -7.12 9.18 24.63
C ARG A 33 -8.49 9.49 24.03
N ALA A 34 -9.51 8.77 24.49
CA ALA A 34 -10.89 8.94 24.07
C ALA A 34 -11.57 10.09 24.82
N ASP A 35 -11.25 10.29 26.10
CA ASP A 35 -11.57 11.48 26.88
C ASP A 35 -10.84 12.70 26.28
N LYS A 36 -11.58 13.64 25.68
CA LYS A 36 -10.99 14.81 24.99
C LYS A 36 -10.97 16.04 25.87
N ASN A 37 -11.80 16.08 26.90
CA ASN A 37 -11.91 17.20 27.82
C ASN A 37 -11.14 16.96 29.14
N ASP A 38 -10.52 15.79 29.30
CA ASP A 38 -9.76 15.34 30.47
C ASP A 38 -10.58 15.41 31.78
N ASP A 39 -11.91 15.25 31.69
CA ASP A 39 -12.80 15.33 32.86
C ASP A 39 -12.86 14.01 33.66
N GLY A 40 -12.16 12.97 33.19
CA GLY A 40 -12.07 11.65 33.80
C GLY A 40 -13.29 10.78 33.54
N LYS A 41 -14.21 11.22 32.67
CA LYS A 41 -15.40 10.50 32.22
C LYS A 41 -15.45 10.51 30.70
N LEU A 42 -16.17 9.55 30.15
CA LEU A 42 -16.34 9.45 28.70
C LEU A 42 -17.79 9.79 28.37
N SER A 43 -18.02 10.95 27.76
CA SER A 43 -19.34 11.30 27.25
C SER A 43 -19.73 10.41 26.07
N PHE A 44 -21.02 10.32 25.75
CA PHE A 44 -21.47 9.56 24.57
C PHE A 44 -20.88 10.12 23.27
N ASP A 45 -20.71 11.44 23.16
CA ASP A 45 -20.13 12.07 21.99
C ASP A 45 -18.65 11.72 21.82
N GLU A 46 -17.90 11.63 22.92
CA GLU A 46 -16.49 11.16 22.92
C GLU A 46 -16.37 9.67 22.63
N PHE A 47 -17.24 8.85 23.24
CA PHE A 47 -17.32 7.42 22.94
C PHE A 47 -17.64 7.20 21.46
N LYS A 48 -18.62 7.92 20.92
CA LYS A 48 -18.98 7.84 19.51
C LYS A 48 -17.83 8.28 18.62
N ALA A 49 -17.18 9.40 18.91
CA ALA A 49 -16.07 9.89 18.10
C ALA A 49 -14.86 8.95 18.08
N TYR A 50 -14.60 8.25 19.18
CA TYR A 50 -13.45 7.35 19.30
C TYR A 50 -13.72 5.94 18.77
N PHE A 51 -14.92 5.38 19.03
CA PHE A 51 -15.25 3.99 18.71
C PHE A 51 -16.07 3.83 17.43
N SER A 52 -16.45 4.91 16.74
CA SER A 52 -17.14 4.80 15.45
C SER A 52 -16.19 4.28 14.36
N ASP A 53 -16.16 2.96 14.16
CA ASP A 53 -15.43 2.30 13.07
C ASP A 53 -16.34 1.96 11.87
N GLY A 54 -17.53 2.55 11.86
CA GLY A 54 -18.55 2.28 10.86
C GLY A 54 -19.25 0.94 11.04
N VAL A 55 -18.67 -0.10 11.66
CA VAL A 55 -19.25 -1.46 11.85
C VAL A 55 -20.61 -1.42 12.56
N LEU A 56 -20.69 -0.71 13.69
CA LEU A 56 -21.94 -0.50 14.42
C LEU A 56 -22.65 0.77 13.93
N SER A 57 -23.98 0.70 13.82
CA SER A 57 -24.83 1.88 13.60
C SER A 57 -24.81 2.79 14.82
N GLY A 58 -25.19 4.06 14.64
CA GLY A 58 -25.23 5.03 15.75
C GLY A 58 -26.19 4.63 16.87
N ASP A 59 -27.23 3.88 16.56
CA ASP A 59 -28.21 3.38 17.53
C ASP A 59 -27.66 2.15 18.29
N GLU A 60 -27.02 1.20 17.60
CA GLU A 60 -26.34 0.06 18.24
C GLU A 60 -25.18 0.51 19.13
N LEU A 61 -24.44 1.53 18.72
CA LEU A 61 -23.37 2.12 19.54
C LEU A 61 -23.93 2.81 20.80
N LYS A 62 -25.14 3.38 20.70
CA LYS A 62 -25.86 3.98 21.83
C LYS A 62 -26.40 2.92 22.78
N GLU A 63 -26.90 1.81 22.27
CA GLU A 63 -27.28 0.65 23.09
C GLU A 63 -26.06 0.06 23.81
N LEU A 64 -24.92 -0.07 23.13
CA LEU A 64 -23.66 -0.50 23.75
C LEU A 64 -23.23 0.44 24.87
N PHE A 65 -23.27 1.75 24.62
CA PHE A 65 -22.93 2.75 25.63
C PHE A 65 -23.86 2.65 26.86
N HIS A 66 -25.17 2.51 26.65
CA HIS A 66 -26.13 2.35 27.75
C HIS A 66 -26.01 1.01 28.49
N ALA A 67 -25.67 -0.08 27.79
CA ALA A 67 -25.43 -1.37 28.42
C ALA A 67 -24.22 -1.31 29.37
N ILE A 68 -23.16 -0.58 28.97
CA ILE A 68 -21.97 -0.37 29.80
C ILE A 68 -22.25 0.63 30.94
N ASP A 69 -23.15 1.61 30.73
CA ASP A 69 -23.54 2.65 31.70
C ASP A 69 -24.62 2.21 32.74
N THR A 70 -24.98 0.93 32.81
CA THR A 70 -26.08 0.46 33.68
C THR A 70 -25.81 0.68 35.19
N HIS A 71 -24.57 0.97 35.60
CA HIS A 71 -24.20 1.26 36.99
C HIS A 71 -23.47 2.60 37.10
N ASN A 72 -24.24 3.68 37.27
CA ASN A 72 -23.89 5.11 37.38
C ASN A 72 -22.86 5.49 38.49
N THR A 73 -21.72 4.80 38.57
CA THR A 73 -20.62 5.12 39.49
C THR A 73 -19.30 4.67 38.85
N LYS A 74 -18.50 5.62 38.35
CA LYS A 74 -17.19 5.46 37.68
C LYS A 74 -17.23 4.71 36.34
N TYR A 75 -17.66 5.41 35.30
CA TYR A 75 -17.66 5.01 33.88
C TYR A 75 -16.41 4.24 33.44
N SER A 76 -15.22 4.68 33.87
CA SER A 76 -13.95 4.07 33.46
C SER A 76 -13.73 2.64 33.98
N PHE A 77 -14.36 2.26 35.09
CA PHE A 77 -14.17 0.94 35.70
C PHE A 77 -15.03 -0.14 35.03
N PHE A 78 -16.32 0.14 34.79
CA PHE A 78 -17.22 -0.81 34.14
C PHE A 78 -16.92 -0.98 32.65
N LEU A 79 -16.46 0.07 31.98
CA LEU A 79 -16.01 -0.02 30.60
C LEU A 79 -14.73 -0.88 30.51
N LEU A 80 -13.79 -0.71 31.44
CA LEU A 80 -12.63 -1.58 31.58
C LEU A 80 -13.03 -3.04 31.84
N GLU A 81 -14.01 -3.28 32.71
CA GLU A 81 -14.50 -4.64 33.02
C GLU A 81 -15.20 -5.29 31.81
N TYR A 82 -16.05 -4.55 31.10
CA TYR A 82 -16.71 -5.00 29.87
C TYR A 82 -15.68 -5.39 28.81
N PHE A 83 -14.75 -4.49 28.48
CA PHE A 83 -13.72 -4.80 27.48
C PHE A 83 -12.79 -5.92 27.95
N SER A 84 -12.48 -6.03 29.24
CA SER A 84 -11.68 -7.16 29.75
C SER A 84 -12.31 -8.53 29.46
N GLN A 85 -13.64 -8.61 29.34
CA GLN A 85 -14.35 -9.84 28.98
C GLN A 85 -14.42 -10.08 27.46
N HIS A 86 -14.18 -9.04 26.66
CA HIS A 86 -14.35 -9.03 25.21
C HIS A 86 -13.05 -8.88 24.39
N LEU A 87 -11.88 -8.82 25.04
CA LEU A 87 -10.58 -8.70 24.36
C LEU A 87 -10.16 -9.95 23.58
N GLY A 88 -10.59 -11.14 24.00
CA GLY A 88 -10.18 -12.40 23.36
C GLY A 88 -8.66 -12.56 23.26
N GLU A 89 -8.16 -12.97 22.10
CA GLU A 89 -6.71 -13.16 21.86
C GLU A 89 -5.88 -11.87 22.01
N TYR A 90 -6.51 -10.70 21.92
CA TYR A 90 -5.83 -9.42 22.09
C TYR A 90 -5.46 -9.14 23.56
N GLU A 91 -6.00 -9.87 24.54
CA GLU A 91 -5.54 -9.80 25.93
C GLU A 91 -4.05 -10.14 26.02
N ASN A 92 -3.62 -11.22 25.37
CA ASN A 92 -2.22 -11.64 25.32
C ASN A 92 -1.34 -10.62 24.58
N VAL A 93 -1.88 -10.01 23.51
CA VAL A 93 -1.18 -8.99 22.73
C VAL A 93 -0.94 -7.73 23.58
N LEU A 94 -1.97 -7.23 24.25
CA LEU A 94 -1.85 -6.06 25.13
C LEU A 94 -0.92 -6.34 26.32
N ALA A 95 -1.00 -7.53 26.91
CA ALA A 95 -0.08 -7.93 27.97
C ALA A 95 1.39 -7.96 27.52
N ALA A 96 1.66 -8.46 26.31
CA ALA A 96 3.00 -8.46 25.73
C ALA A 96 3.49 -7.05 25.39
N LEU A 97 2.60 -6.18 24.89
CA LEU A 97 2.92 -4.77 24.63
C LEU A 97 3.25 -4.01 25.92
N GLU A 98 2.57 -4.33 27.03
CA GLU A 98 2.86 -3.73 28.33
C GLU A 98 4.27 -4.11 28.80
N ASP A 99 4.61 -5.41 28.76
CA ASP A 99 5.95 -5.89 29.08
C ASP A 99 7.03 -5.27 28.20
N LEU A 100 6.75 -5.16 26.90
CA LEU A 100 7.65 -4.57 25.94
C LEU A 100 7.90 -3.10 26.28
N ASN A 101 6.85 -2.35 26.59
CA ASN A 101 6.95 -0.94 26.98
C ASN A 101 7.79 -0.77 28.25
N VAL A 102 7.52 -1.57 29.29
CA VAL A 102 8.32 -1.57 30.53
C VAL A 102 9.78 -1.91 30.26
N THR A 103 10.04 -2.90 29.41
CA THR A 103 11.39 -3.35 29.06
C THR A 103 12.16 -2.27 28.29
N ILE A 104 11.52 -1.64 27.30
CA ILE A 104 12.11 -0.56 26.50
C ILE A 104 12.41 0.64 27.39
N LEU A 105 11.46 1.09 28.20
CA LEU A 105 11.66 2.22 29.11
C LEU A 105 12.81 1.97 30.08
N LYS A 106 12.88 0.76 30.66
CA LYS A 106 13.99 0.37 31.54
C LYS A 106 15.34 0.36 30.81
N ALA A 107 15.38 -0.13 29.58
CA ALA A 107 16.59 -0.13 28.76
C ALA A 107 17.00 1.31 28.38
N MET A 108 16.04 2.17 28.05
CA MET A 108 16.26 3.59 27.74
C MET A 108 16.79 4.36 28.95
N ASP A 109 16.21 4.16 30.14
CA ASP A 109 16.68 4.80 31.36
C ASP A 109 18.11 4.38 31.73
N LYS A 110 18.43 3.09 31.55
CA LYS A 110 19.79 2.59 31.79
C LYS A 110 20.77 3.17 30.77
N THR A 111 20.46 3.06 29.49
CA THR A 111 21.34 3.55 28.43
C THR A 111 21.54 5.05 28.53
N LYS A 112 20.52 5.83 28.89
CA LYS A 112 20.62 7.29 29.12
C LYS A 112 21.60 7.64 30.23
N LYS A 113 21.60 6.91 31.35
CA LYS A 113 22.52 7.14 32.48
C LYS A 113 23.96 6.80 32.10
N ASP A 114 24.16 5.64 31.47
CA ASP A 114 25.49 5.12 31.17
C ASP A 114 26.11 5.83 29.94
N TYR A 115 25.30 6.49 29.11
CA TYR A 115 25.71 7.00 27.80
C TYR A 115 26.88 7.99 27.81
N GLN A 116 26.84 8.96 28.72
CA GLN A 116 27.81 10.06 28.74
C GLN A 116 29.19 9.60 29.20
N GLU A 117 29.23 8.58 30.05
CA GLU A 117 30.45 8.00 30.60
C GLU A 117 30.96 6.80 29.78
N ALA A 118 30.18 6.31 28.82
CA ALA A 118 30.49 5.16 27.98
C ALA A 118 31.55 5.47 26.91
N THR A 119 32.26 4.41 26.48
CA THR A 119 33.22 4.47 25.38
C THR A 119 32.54 4.76 24.04
N HIS A 120 33.30 5.25 23.04
CA HIS A 120 32.76 5.50 21.70
C HIS A 120 32.10 4.27 21.06
N LEU A 121 32.63 3.06 21.33
CA LEU A 121 32.06 1.81 20.85
C LEU A 121 30.70 1.52 21.51
N GLU A 122 30.60 1.68 22.83
CA GLU A 122 29.35 1.47 23.58
C GLU A 122 28.28 2.50 23.21
N GLN A 123 28.67 3.76 22.99
CA GLN A 123 27.77 4.80 22.50
C GLN A 123 27.26 4.47 21.08
N PHE A 124 28.13 3.93 20.21
CA PHE A 124 27.74 3.46 18.88
C PHE A 124 26.75 2.29 18.98
N VAL A 125 27.06 1.27 19.79
CA VAL A 125 26.18 0.11 20.00
C VAL A 125 24.83 0.55 20.54
N THR A 126 24.80 1.48 21.49
CA THR A 126 23.56 2.04 22.05
C THR A 126 22.72 2.73 20.97
N ARG A 127 23.33 3.61 20.15
CA ARG A 127 22.62 4.27 19.02
C ARG A 127 22.10 3.26 18.01
N PHE A 128 22.90 2.25 17.69
CA PHE A 128 22.51 1.17 16.77
C PHE A 128 21.31 0.39 17.31
N LEU A 129 21.37 -0.08 18.56
CA LEU A 129 20.28 -0.85 19.16
C LEU A 129 18.98 -0.06 19.29
N LEU A 130 19.06 1.24 19.62
CA LEU A 130 17.88 2.11 19.64
C LEU A 130 17.25 2.23 18.24
N ARG A 131 18.07 2.50 17.22
CA ARG A 131 17.60 2.58 15.83
C ARG A 131 16.97 1.26 15.36
N GLU A 132 17.63 0.14 15.66
CA GLU A 132 17.16 -1.19 15.28
C GLU A 132 15.84 -1.52 15.98
N THR A 133 15.71 -1.25 17.29
CA THR A 133 14.47 -1.47 18.04
C THR A 133 13.31 -0.67 17.45
N THR A 134 13.53 0.60 17.08
CA THR A 134 12.52 1.41 16.38
C THR A 134 12.14 0.81 15.03
N SER A 135 13.11 0.32 14.25
CA SER A 135 12.84 -0.31 12.96
C SER A 135 11.99 -1.58 13.09
N GLN A 136 12.26 -2.41 14.11
CA GLN A 136 11.48 -3.62 14.37
C GLN A 136 10.03 -3.28 14.78
N LEU A 137 9.83 -2.27 15.63
CA LEU A 137 8.50 -1.79 15.99
C LEU A 137 7.72 -1.24 14.79
N GLN A 138 8.38 -0.51 13.90
CA GLN A 138 7.75 0.02 12.69
C GLN A 138 7.31 -1.09 11.71
N SER A 139 8.10 -2.17 11.60
CA SER A 139 7.71 -3.33 10.80
C SER A 139 6.48 -4.03 11.37
N LEU A 140 6.39 -4.16 12.69
CA LEU A 140 5.20 -4.71 13.37
C LEU A 140 3.98 -3.81 13.17
N GLN A 141 4.13 -2.50 13.31
CA GLN A 141 3.07 -1.53 13.03
C GLN A 141 2.54 -1.65 11.60
N SER A 142 3.43 -1.71 10.60
CA SER A 142 3.05 -1.84 9.18
C SER A 142 2.22 -3.10 8.94
N SER A 143 2.57 -4.20 9.61
CA SER A 143 1.84 -5.47 9.50
C SER A 143 0.43 -5.38 10.10
N LEU A 144 0.29 -4.69 11.24
CA LEU A 144 -1.00 -4.44 11.87
C LEU A 144 -1.88 -3.49 11.05
N GLU A 145 -1.29 -2.46 10.44
CA GLU A 145 -2.01 -1.53 9.55
C GLU A 145 -2.60 -2.25 8.33
N CYS A 146 -1.84 -3.16 7.70
CA CYS A 146 -2.34 -3.99 6.61
C CYS A 146 -3.52 -4.90 7.03
N ALA A 147 -3.43 -5.49 8.23
CA ALA A 147 -4.51 -6.32 8.76
C ALA A 147 -5.77 -5.47 9.01
N MET A 148 -5.60 -4.28 9.59
CA MET A 148 -6.68 -3.34 9.86
C MET A 148 -7.37 -2.86 8.57
N GLU A 149 -6.61 -2.51 7.53
CA GLU A 149 -7.16 -2.12 6.23
C GLU A 149 -7.95 -3.27 5.58
N THR A 150 -7.43 -4.50 5.68
CA THR A 150 -8.11 -5.69 5.16
C THR A 150 -9.45 -5.92 5.86
N THR A 151 -9.50 -5.79 7.20
CA THR A 151 -10.76 -5.96 7.97
C THR A 151 -11.77 -4.84 7.68
N ALA A 152 -11.30 -3.61 7.47
CA ALA A 152 -12.15 -2.48 7.11
C ALA A 152 -12.75 -2.65 5.70
N GLU A 153 -11.95 -3.13 4.74
CA GLU A 153 -12.40 -3.37 3.37
C GLU A 153 -13.40 -4.54 3.27
N GLN A 154 -13.20 -5.61 4.05
CA GLN A 154 -14.19 -6.69 4.16
C GLN A 154 -15.55 -6.17 4.65
N THR A 155 -15.56 -5.32 5.68
CA THR A 155 -16.80 -4.72 6.21
C THR A 155 -17.47 -3.80 5.17
N ARG A 156 -16.68 -3.12 4.32
CA ARG A 156 -17.22 -2.32 3.20
C ARG A 156 -17.83 -3.19 2.11
N GLN A 157 -17.18 -4.30 1.75
CA GLN A 157 -17.67 -5.23 0.72
C GLN A 157 -18.93 -5.98 1.17
N GLU A 158 -19.05 -6.34 2.45
CA GLU A 158 -20.28 -6.94 2.98
C GLU A 158 -21.48 -5.98 2.94
N ARG A 159 -21.23 -4.67 3.09
CA ARG A 159 -22.27 -3.62 2.96
C ARG A 159 -22.63 -3.33 1.51
N GLN A 160 -21.65 -3.41 0.62
CA GLN A 160 -21.85 -3.33 -0.82
C GLN A 160 -22.16 -4.73 -1.35
N GLY A 161 -23.34 -5.27 -1.01
CA GLY A 161 -23.81 -6.55 -1.56
C GLY A 161 -23.64 -6.63 -3.09
N PRO A 162 -23.63 -7.84 -3.67
CA PRO A 162 -23.05 -8.11 -4.99
C PRO A 162 -23.49 -7.10 -6.04
N VAL A 163 -22.55 -6.23 -6.44
CA VAL A 163 -22.81 -5.18 -7.42
C VAL A 163 -23.09 -5.84 -8.77
N LYS A 164 -24.36 -5.79 -9.17
CA LYS A 164 -24.80 -6.13 -10.53
C LYS A 164 -24.10 -5.14 -11.48
N PRO A 165 -23.31 -5.59 -12.47
CA PRO A 165 -22.56 -4.67 -13.31
C PRO A 165 -23.52 -3.76 -14.08
N GLU A 166 -23.35 -2.45 -13.87
CA GLU A 166 -24.10 -1.38 -14.48
C GLU A 166 -23.83 -1.39 -15.99
N VAL A 167 -24.85 -1.76 -16.77
CA VAL A 167 -24.77 -1.80 -18.24
C VAL A 167 -24.73 -0.37 -18.74
N LEU A 168 -23.55 0.10 -19.17
CA LEU A 168 -23.41 1.35 -19.90
C LEU A 168 -24.24 1.30 -21.20
N PRO A 169 -25.11 2.29 -21.47
CA PRO A 169 -25.87 2.32 -22.72
C PRO A 169 -24.97 2.84 -23.85
N ILE A 170 -24.33 1.94 -24.59
CA ILE A 170 -23.65 2.29 -25.83
C ILE A 170 -24.70 2.64 -26.89
N GLN A 171 -24.79 3.92 -27.23
CA GLN A 171 -25.69 4.46 -28.23
C GLN A 171 -25.13 4.16 -29.64
N TRP A 172 -25.68 3.14 -30.31
CA TRP A 172 -25.32 2.83 -31.70
C TRP A 172 -25.95 3.86 -32.64
N SER A 173 -25.15 4.82 -33.09
CA SER A 173 -25.53 5.71 -34.18
C SER A 173 -25.54 4.95 -35.51
N GLY A 174 -26.70 4.94 -36.17
CA GLY A 174 -26.87 4.25 -37.45
C GLY A 174 -26.28 5.04 -38.62
N ARG A 175 -25.63 4.33 -39.55
CA ARG A 175 -25.70 4.63 -40.99
C ARG A 175 -25.39 3.41 -41.84
N ARG A 176 -26.17 3.28 -42.91
CA ARG A 176 -26.31 2.14 -43.83
C ARG A 176 -25.11 2.01 -44.78
N SER A 177 -24.78 0.80 -45.20
CA SER A 177 -24.45 0.51 -46.61
C SER A 177 -24.52 -0.98 -46.93
N ASN A 178 -25.44 -1.34 -47.84
CA ASN A 178 -25.49 -2.63 -48.52
C ASN A 178 -24.54 -2.60 -49.74
N ARG A 179 -23.68 -3.61 -49.91
CA ARG A 179 -23.21 -4.07 -51.24
C ARG A 179 -22.60 -5.50 -51.19
N ARG A 180 -23.44 -6.46 -51.60
CA ARG A 180 -23.26 -7.62 -52.49
C ARG A 180 -21.86 -8.15 -52.89
N LEU A 181 -21.79 -9.49 -52.94
CA LEU A 181 -20.96 -10.43 -53.76
C LEU A 181 -19.52 -10.70 -53.25
N GLN A 182 -18.95 -11.92 -53.27
CA GLN A 182 -19.33 -13.31 -53.55
C GLN A 182 -18.01 -14.10 -53.34
N ARG A 183 -17.99 -15.26 -52.66
CA ARG A 183 -17.30 -16.45 -53.19
C ARG A 183 -17.62 -17.71 -52.39
N ASN A 184 -17.88 -18.75 -53.15
CA ASN A 184 -18.35 -20.07 -52.77
C ASN A 184 -17.18 -20.96 -52.31
N ASN A 185 -17.45 -21.93 -51.43
CA ASN A 185 -17.34 -23.34 -51.79
C ASN A 185 -17.99 -24.22 -50.72
N SER A 186 -19.04 -24.91 -51.16
CA SER A 186 -19.71 -26.03 -50.53
C SER A 186 -18.79 -27.23 -50.33
N LEU A 187 -19.09 -28.06 -49.33
CA LEU A 187 -19.41 -29.48 -49.53
C LEU A 187 -20.14 -30.02 -48.27
N SER A 188 -21.42 -30.30 -48.44
CA SER A 188 -22.23 -31.24 -47.63
C SER A 188 -22.15 -32.62 -48.30
N PRO A 189 -22.37 -33.75 -47.60
CA PRO A 189 -23.74 -34.32 -47.54
C PRO A 189 -24.00 -35.05 -46.19
N ASN A 190 -25.11 -34.90 -45.47
CA ASN A 190 -26.41 -35.48 -45.79
C ASN A 190 -27.41 -35.03 -44.70
N SER A 191 -28.63 -34.68 -45.10
CA SER A 191 -29.82 -34.64 -44.24
C SER A 191 -30.84 -35.58 -44.85
N PRO A 192 -31.65 -36.25 -44.02
CA PRO A 192 -33.07 -36.20 -44.28
C PRO A 192 -33.81 -35.71 -43.02
N LEU A 193 -34.35 -34.50 -43.15
CA LEU A 193 -35.73 -34.14 -42.83
C LEU A 193 -36.47 -35.12 -41.90
N LEU A 194 -36.71 -34.68 -40.67
CA LEU A 194 -38.03 -34.59 -40.01
C LEU A 194 -37.81 -34.44 -38.51
N ASN A 195 -38.13 -33.27 -37.97
CA ASN A 195 -38.84 -33.06 -36.70
C ASN A 195 -39.02 -31.55 -36.52
N LEU A 196 -39.99 -31.02 -37.26
CA LEU A 196 -40.77 -29.90 -36.78
C LEU A 196 -41.59 -30.41 -35.59
N VAL A 197 -41.74 -29.56 -34.57
CA VAL A 197 -42.62 -29.72 -33.39
C VAL A 197 -42.00 -30.49 -32.21
N ASN A 198 -41.17 -29.81 -31.42
CA ASN A 198 -41.40 -29.61 -29.97
C ASN A 198 -40.20 -28.94 -29.31
N SER A 199 -40.47 -28.21 -28.23
CA SER A 199 -39.50 -27.84 -27.18
C SER A 199 -38.88 -26.44 -27.27
N GLY A 200 -39.73 -25.42 -27.26
CA GLY A 200 -39.35 -24.04 -26.92
C GLY A 200 -39.21 -23.82 -25.40
N LEU A 201 -38.41 -24.61 -24.69
CA LEU A 201 -38.24 -24.41 -23.23
C LEU A 201 -36.91 -24.90 -22.61
N TYR A 202 -35.92 -25.33 -23.39
CA TYR A 202 -34.67 -25.89 -22.85
C TYR A 202 -33.37 -25.26 -23.39
N GLU A 203 -33.42 -24.21 -24.21
CA GLU A 203 -32.19 -23.63 -24.79
C GLU A 203 -31.41 -22.72 -23.83
N GLU A 204 -32.06 -22.05 -22.87
CA GLU A 204 -31.36 -21.17 -21.91
C GLU A 204 -30.50 -21.95 -20.91
N ASP A 205 -31.01 -23.05 -20.35
CA ASP A 205 -30.27 -23.91 -19.42
C ASP A 205 -29.00 -24.49 -20.06
N ASN A 206 -29.07 -24.83 -21.36
CA ASN A 206 -27.93 -25.37 -22.09
C ASN A 206 -26.82 -24.34 -22.31
N GLN A 207 -27.15 -23.04 -22.41
CA GLN A 207 -26.13 -21.99 -22.52
C GLN A 207 -25.37 -21.81 -21.21
N TRP A 208 -26.08 -21.83 -20.07
CA TRP A 208 -25.47 -21.72 -18.75
C TRP A 208 -24.59 -22.95 -18.44
N ILE A 209 -25.09 -24.15 -18.73
CA ILE A 209 -24.33 -25.41 -18.63
C ILE A 209 -23.09 -25.37 -19.53
N THR A 210 -23.18 -24.76 -20.71
CA THR A 210 -22.02 -24.60 -21.62
C THR A 210 -20.97 -23.63 -21.04
N GLN A 211 -21.39 -22.54 -20.41
CA GLN A 211 -20.47 -21.60 -19.76
C GLN A 211 -19.81 -22.21 -18.51
N ILE A 212 -20.57 -22.94 -17.69
CA ILE A 212 -20.02 -23.68 -16.55
C ILE A 212 -18.98 -24.68 -17.01
N ASN A 213 -19.31 -25.49 -18.03
CA ASN A 213 -18.36 -26.47 -18.58
C ASN A 213 -17.12 -25.80 -19.20
N ARG A 214 -17.26 -24.59 -19.75
CA ARG A 214 -16.12 -23.81 -20.24
C ARG A 214 -15.24 -23.31 -19.09
N LEU A 215 -15.83 -22.80 -18.03
CA LEU A 215 -15.12 -22.32 -16.84
C LEU A 215 -14.44 -23.50 -16.12
N GLN A 216 -15.13 -24.63 -15.96
CA GLN A 216 -14.55 -25.85 -15.41
C GLN A 216 -13.32 -26.28 -16.21
N LYS A 217 -13.37 -26.24 -17.55
CA LYS A 217 -12.21 -26.54 -18.40
C LYS A 217 -11.07 -25.52 -18.25
N LEU A 218 -11.35 -24.27 -17.92
CA LEU A 218 -10.32 -23.26 -17.65
C LEU A 218 -9.69 -23.47 -16.27
N ILE A 219 -10.50 -23.78 -15.26
CA ILE A 219 -10.05 -24.13 -13.92
C ILE A 219 -9.21 -25.40 -13.96
N ASP A 220 -9.70 -26.48 -14.57
CA ASP A 220 -8.93 -27.72 -14.75
C ASP A 220 -7.61 -27.47 -15.50
N ARG A 221 -7.59 -26.54 -16.46
CA ARG A 221 -6.36 -26.13 -17.16
C ARG A 221 -5.42 -25.32 -16.29
N LEU A 222 -5.91 -24.53 -15.34
CA LEU A 222 -5.12 -23.74 -14.41
C LEU A 222 -4.61 -24.61 -13.24
N GLU A 223 -5.45 -25.49 -12.70
CA GLU A 223 -5.08 -26.45 -11.66
C GLU A 223 -4.06 -27.48 -12.17
N LYS A 224 -4.19 -27.94 -13.42
CA LYS A 224 -3.18 -28.81 -14.06
C LYS A 224 -1.95 -28.06 -14.55
N LYS A 225 -2.01 -26.74 -14.66
CA LYS A 225 -0.84 -25.92 -14.96
C LYS A 225 -0.13 -25.69 -13.63
N GLU A 226 0.62 -26.72 -13.22
CA GLU A 226 1.62 -26.62 -12.17
C GLU A 226 2.43 -25.34 -12.46
N LEU A 227 2.18 -24.27 -11.68
CA LEU A 227 2.99 -23.06 -11.74
C LEU A 227 4.33 -23.47 -11.18
N ARG A 228 5.18 -24.00 -12.05
CA ARG A 228 6.58 -24.20 -11.77
C ARG A 228 7.21 -22.81 -11.68
N LEU A 229 7.06 -22.21 -10.51
CA LEU A 229 8.04 -21.28 -9.98
C LEU A 229 9.24 -22.16 -9.65
N GLU A 230 9.96 -22.61 -10.69
CA GLU A 230 11.30 -23.13 -10.49
C GLU A 230 12.07 -21.97 -9.86
N PRO A 231 12.74 -22.18 -8.70
CA PRO A 231 13.72 -21.22 -8.21
C PRO A 231 14.60 -20.85 -9.39
N VAL A 232 14.81 -19.56 -9.65
CA VAL A 232 15.74 -19.09 -10.68
C VAL A 232 17.00 -19.92 -10.54
N GLU A 233 17.28 -20.78 -11.54
CA GLU A 233 18.58 -21.43 -11.63
C GLU A 233 19.59 -20.29 -11.65
N GLU A 234 20.35 -20.18 -10.58
CA GLU A 234 21.53 -19.33 -10.53
C GLU A 234 22.51 -19.96 -11.54
N GLU A 235 22.32 -19.62 -12.82
CA GLU A 235 23.13 -20.13 -13.90
C GLU A 235 24.56 -19.64 -13.72
N VAL A 236 25.35 -20.57 -13.18
CA VAL A 236 26.80 -20.61 -13.17
C VAL A 236 27.34 -20.04 -14.48
N LEU A 237 28.33 -19.17 -14.31
CA LEU A 237 29.04 -18.39 -15.31
C LEU A 237 29.61 -19.25 -16.46
N GLU A 238 28.80 -19.62 -17.45
CA GLU A 238 29.28 -20.21 -18.71
C GLU A 238 29.26 -19.18 -19.84
N SER A 239 30.40 -18.51 -19.98
CA SER A 239 31.14 -18.10 -21.20
C SER A 239 30.44 -17.86 -22.56
N SER A 240 29.15 -17.53 -22.60
CA SER A 240 28.54 -16.80 -23.72
C SER A 240 28.18 -15.42 -23.23
N THR A 241 28.50 -14.38 -24.00
CA THR A 241 28.22 -12.99 -23.67
C THR A 241 26.71 -12.80 -23.51
N LYS A 242 26.18 -13.02 -22.30
CA LYS A 242 24.80 -12.68 -21.94
C LYS A 242 24.65 -11.20 -22.26
N SER A 243 23.89 -10.90 -23.32
CA SER A 243 23.66 -9.54 -23.76
C SER A 243 22.77 -8.88 -22.71
N HIS A 244 23.23 -7.76 -22.17
CA HIS A 244 22.48 -6.97 -21.19
C HIS A 244 22.21 -5.61 -21.80
N ILE A 245 21.06 -5.04 -21.48
CA ILE A 245 20.72 -3.66 -21.78
C ILE A 245 20.84 -2.83 -20.50
N LEU A 246 21.26 -1.58 -20.66
CA LEU A 246 21.37 -0.62 -19.59
C LEU A 246 20.13 0.26 -19.57
N ILE A 247 19.44 0.30 -18.44
CA ILE A 247 18.37 1.24 -18.15
C ILE A 247 18.96 2.35 -17.29
N VAL A 248 18.74 3.60 -17.71
CA VAL A 248 19.16 4.80 -16.99
C VAL A 248 17.92 5.60 -16.66
N GLN A 249 17.68 5.81 -15.37
CA GLN A 249 16.63 6.67 -14.87
C GLN A 249 17.25 7.95 -14.36
N ARG A 250 16.80 9.09 -14.90
CA ARG A 250 17.26 10.42 -14.53
C ARG A 250 16.08 11.21 -13.98
N GLN A 251 16.19 11.63 -12.73
CA GLN A 251 15.15 12.38 -12.04
C GLN A 251 15.58 13.83 -11.91
N LEU A 252 14.74 14.70 -12.45
CA LEU A 252 15.00 16.13 -12.65
C LEU A 252 13.87 16.91 -11.96
N SER A 253 14.17 17.46 -10.79
CA SER A 253 13.26 18.35 -10.04
C SER A 253 13.54 19.79 -10.45
N VAL A 254 12.67 20.35 -11.28
CA VAL A 254 12.83 21.65 -11.94
C VAL A 254 12.17 22.74 -11.09
N LEU A 255 12.72 23.95 -11.08
CA LEU A 255 12.09 25.11 -10.45
C LEU A 255 10.76 25.43 -11.17
N GLU A 256 9.67 25.66 -10.42
CA GLU A 256 8.32 25.86 -10.99
C GLU A 256 8.27 27.02 -12.01
N GLU A 257 9.04 28.08 -11.76
CA GLU A 257 9.15 29.27 -12.62
C GLU A 257 9.85 28.97 -13.96
N GLU A 258 10.74 27.98 -13.97
CA GLU A 258 11.62 27.64 -15.09
C GLU A 258 11.11 26.45 -15.93
N VAL A 259 9.98 25.83 -15.56
CA VAL A 259 9.44 24.63 -16.22
C VAL A 259 9.19 24.84 -17.71
N GLU A 260 8.68 26.01 -18.10
CA GLU A 260 8.38 26.31 -19.50
C GLU A 260 9.65 26.48 -20.36
N GLU A 261 10.73 27.02 -19.78
CA GLU A 261 12.03 27.19 -20.44
C GLU A 261 12.84 25.88 -20.48
N PHE A 262 12.67 25.03 -19.48
CA PHE A 262 13.31 23.73 -19.39
C PHE A 262 12.78 22.72 -20.43
N ARG A 263 11.48 22.76 -20.75
CA ARG A 263 10.85 21.80 -21.68
C ARG A 263 11.51 21.75 -23.07
N PRO A 264 11.81 22.87 -23.75
CA PRO A 264 12.57 22.87 -25.00
C PRO A 264 13.94 22.20 -24.88
N ALA A 265 14.71 22.49 -23.81
CA ALA A 265 16.02 21.90 -23.58
C ALA A 265 15.93 20.38 -23.38
N LEU A 266 14.95 19.93 -22.61
CA LEU A 266 14.67 18.51 -22.39
C LEU A 266 14.27 17.81 -23.70
N ARG A 267 13.38 18.40 -24.51
CA ARG A 267 12.99 17.84 -25.82
C ARG A 267 14.19 17.72 -26.76
N GLN A 268 14.99 18.77 -26.86
CA GLN A 268 16.20 18.75 -27.70
C GLN A 268 17.17 17.64 -27.25
N TYR A 269 17.33 17.45 -25.95
CA TYR A 269 18.15 16.37 -25.42
C TYR A 269 17.61 14.99 -25.82
N ILE A 270 16.31 14.76 -25.68
CA ILE A 270 15.65 13.49 -26.04
C ILE A 270 15.77 13.20 -27.53
N ASP A 271 15.54 14.20 -28.38
CA ASP A 271 15.64 14.05 -29.83
C ASP A 271 17.08 13.66 -30.22
N CYS A 272 18.08 14.32 -29.65
CA CYS A 272 19.48 13.94 -29.88
C CYS A 272 19.80 12.55 -29.34
N ALA A 273 19.38 12.20 -28.12
CA ALA A 273 19.62 10.90 -27.52
C ALA A 273 18.97 9.76 -28.32
N SER A 274 17.74 9.96 -28.80
CA SER A 274 16.98 8.96 -29.57
C SER A 274 17.58 8.69 -30.95
N THR A 275 18.33 9.65 -31.51
CA THR A 275 19.05 9.46 -32.78
C THR A 275 20.43 8.82 -32.61
N GLN A 276 20.90 8.64 -31.36
CA GLN A 276 22.22 8.07 -31.12
C GLN A 276 22.24 6.56 -31.37
N THR A 277 23.29 6.09 -32.06
CA THR A 277 23.53 4.67 -32.28
C THR A 277 23.67 3.93 -30.96
N GLY A 278 22.84 2.89 -30.75
CA GLY A 278 22.80 2.09 -29.53
C GLY A 278 21.89 2.63 -28.42
N CYS A 279 21.13 3.70 -28.68
CA CYS A 279 19.96 4.06 -27.90
C CYS A 279 18.76 3.24 -28.40
N LEU A 280 18.12 2.49 -27.51
CA LEU A 280 16.97 1.62 -27.82
C LEU A 280 15.64 2.37 -27.67
N HIS A 281 15.52 3.16 -26.62
CA HIS A 281 14.31 3.91 -26.32
C HIS A 281 14.60 5.04 -25.33
N VAL A 282 13.85 6.14 -25.47
CA VAL A 282 13.84 7.23 -24.49
C VAL A 282 12.40 7.57 -24.18
N ALA A 283 12.03 7.52 -22.91
CA ALA A 283 10.71 7.88 -22.43
C ALA A 283 10.82 8.96 -21.36
N VAL A 284 9.86 9.89 -21.35
CA VAL A 284 9.74 10.90 -20.31
C VAL A 284 8.38 10.82 -19.64
N GLN A 285 8.42 10.81 -18.33
CA GLN A 285 7.26 10.90 -17.47
C GLN A 285 7.31 12.22 -16.70
N ARG A 286 6.21 12.97 -16.74
CA ARG A 286 5.99 14.13 -15.88
C ARG A 286 4.95 13.77 -14.83
N LEU A 287 5.23 14.09 -13.57
CA LEU A 287 4.25 13.94 -12.49
C LEU A 287 3.33 15.17 -12.51
N ALA A 288 2.00 14.97 -12.56
CA ALA A 288 1.05 16.07 -12.77
C ALA A 288 1.01 17.10 -11.62
N ASN A 289 1.42 16.69 -10.42
CA ASN A 289 1.35 17.49 -9.19
C ASN A 289 2.72 18.00 -8.73
N GLU A 290 3.80 17.71 -9.46
CA GLU A 290 5.17 18.11 -9.13
C GLU A 290 5.88 18.64 -10.40
N SER A 291 6.73 19.65 -10.28
CA SER A 291 7.66 20.10 -11.33
C SER A 291 8.83 19.12 -11.53
N ARG A 292 8.53 17.82 -11.45
CA ARG A 292 9.48 16.71 -11.55
C ARG A 292 9.29 15.96 -12.86
N PHE A 293 10.41 15.76 -13.56
CA PHE A 293 10.53 14.96 -14.76
C PHE A 293 11.37 13.72 -14.46
N ILE A 294 10.89 12.57 -14.92
CA ILE A 294 11.61 11.30 -14.87
C ILE A 294 11.88 10.87 -16.30
N LEU A 295 13.14 10.78 -16.65
CA LEU A 295 13.64 10.38 -17.95
C LEU A 295 14.17 8.95 -17.86
N TYR A 296 13.65 8.07 -18.71
CA TYR A 296 14.08 6.68 -18.84
C TYR A 296 14.79 6.52 -20.18
N GLU A 297 16.07 6.18 -20.13
CA GLU A 297 16.88 5.91 -21.32
C GLU A 297 17.31 4.44 -21.34
N PHE A 298 17.10 3.78 -22.46
CA PHE A 298 17.46 2.38 -22.68
C PHE A 298 18.62 2.32 -23.67
N TRP A 299 19.72 1.69 -23.27
CA TRP A 299 20.96 1.63 -24.04
C TRP A 299 21.41 0.19 -24.23
N GLU A 300 21.92 -0.13 -25.41
CA GLU A 300 22.43 -1.47 -25.73
C GLU A 300 23.63 -1.87 -24.87
N GLN A 301 24.49 -0.91 -24.53
CA GLN A 301 25.71 -1.16 -23.75
C GLN A 301 26.07 0.05 -22.88
N SER A 302 26.69 -0.21 -21.72
CA SER A 302 27.17 0.85 -20.82
C SER A 302 28.20 1.78 -21.47
N ASN A 303 29.03 1.27 -22.38
CA ASN A 303 30.02 2.08 -23.08
C ASN A 303 29.40 3.08 -24.05
N VAL A 304 28.30 2.71 -24.72
CA VAL A 304 27.57 3.61 -25.63
C VAL A 304 26.95 4.76 -24.85
N TRP A 305 26.33 4.47 -23.71
CA TRP A 305 25.81 5.49 -22.80
C TRP A 305 26.92 6.39 -22.22
N LYS A 306 28.08 5.85 -21.82
CA LYS A 306 29.20 6.67 -21.38
C LYS A 306 29.68 7.62 -22.49
N ASN A 307 29.73 7.15 -23.73
CA ASN A 307 30.07 7.97 -24.88
C ASN A 307 29.01 9.05 -25.14
N HIS A 308 27.72 8.72 -24.99
CA HIS A 308 26.61 9.67 -25.04
C HIS A 308 26.81 10.83 -24.05
N LEU A 309 27.15 10.54 -22.79
CA LEU A 309 27.42 11.57 -21.78
C LEU A 309 28.60 12.50 -22.15
N GLN A 310 29.51 12.06 -23.00
CA GLN A 310 30.65 12.87 -23.44
C GLN A 310 30.33 13.79 -24.63
N THR A 311 29.19 13.61 -25.28
CA THR A 311 28.77 14.44 -26.41
C THR A 311 28.53 15.90 -26.00
N ASN A 312 28.70 16.81 -26.96
CA ASN A 312 28.54 18.25 -26.70
C ASN A 312 27.12 18.59 -26.25
N TYR A 313 26.09 18.01 -26.87
CA TYR A 313 24.71 18.30 -26.52
C TYR A 313 24.34 17.76 -25.11
N SER A 314 24.85 16.58 -24.74
CA SER A 314 24.62 16.02 -23.41
C SER A 314 25.30 16.85 -22.32
N LYS A 315 26.55 17.30 -22.56
CA LYS A 315 27.24 18.23 -21.65
C LYS A 315 26.56 19.59 -21.55
N THR A 316 26.06 20.13 -22.66
CA THR A 316 25.30 21.38 -22.65
C THR A 316 24.02 21.24 -21.82
N PHE A 317 23.29 20.13 -21.99
CA PHE A 317 22.11 19.83 -21.19
C PHE A 317 22.45 19.69 -19.70
N GLN A 318 23.50 18.95 -19.35
CA GLN A 318 23.97 18.82 -17.95
C GLN A 318 24.39 20.16 -17.33
N ARG A 319 24.97 21.08 -18.10
CA ARG A 319 25.29 22.42 -17.61
C ARG A 319 24.03 23.24 -17.40
N GLY A 320 23.09 23.20 -18.34
CA GLY A 320 21.79 23.89 -18.20
C GLY A 320 20.97 23.38 -17.02
N ASN A 321 21.11 22.12 -16.64
CA ASN A 321 20.46 21.58 -15.43
C ASN A 321 20.84 22.33 -14.15
N VAL A 322 22.01 22.99 -14.09
CA VAL A 322 22.40 23.81 -12.92
C VAL A 322 21.48 25.02 -12.76
N ASP A 323 21.01 25.59 -13.87
CA ASP A 323 20.19 26.79 -13.86
C ASP A 323 18.71 26.46 -13.66
N PHE A 324 18.27 25.25 -14.06
CA PHE A 324 16.86 24.87 -14.06
C PHE A 324 16.41 24.01 -12.86
N LEU A 325 17.31 23.29 -12.20
CA LEU A 325 16.93 22.32 -11.17
C LEU A 325 16.95 22.91 -9.75
N GLU A 326 15.92 22.61 -8.96
CA GLU A 326 15.85 22.95 -7.53
C GLU A 326 16.82 22.11 -6.70
N THR A 327 16.95 20.83 -7.07
CA THR A 327 17.86 19.88 -6.43
C THR A 327 18.74 19.21 -7.48
N PRO A 328 19.96 18.77 -7.12
CA PRO A 328 20.83 18.07 -8.06
C PRO A 328 20.13 16.87 -8.69
N GLU A 329 20.41 16.65 -9.97
CA GLU A 329 19.89 15.49 -10.70
C GLU A 329 20.24 14.18 -10.00
N ILE A 330 19.25 13.30 -9.84
CA ILE A 330 19.44 11.96 -9.32
C ILE A 330 19.43 10.97 -10.49
N MET A 331 20.49 10.18 -10.62
CA MET A 331 20.67 9.24 -11.72
C MET A 331 20.87 7.83 -11.18
N THR A 332 20.01 6.91 -11.62
CA THR A 332 20.02 5.50 -11.25
C THR A 332 20.19 4.65 -12.49
N THR A 333 21.09 3.65 -12.43
CA THR A 333 21.35 2.74 -13.55
C THR A 333 21.07 1.30 -13.16
N MET A 334 20.46 0.53 -14.05
CA MET A 334 20.17 -0.89 -13.85
C MET A 334 20.53 -1.68 -15.12
N LEU A 335 21.22 -2.82 -14.96
CA LEU A 335 21.44 -3.76 -16.05
C LEU A 335 20.35 -4.82 -16.00
N VAL A 336 19.70 -5.05 -17.15
CA VAL A 336 18.73 -6.14 -17.29
C VAL A 336 19.11 -7.05 -18.46
N PRO A 337 18.76 -8.35 -18.42
CA PRO A 337 18.98 -9.24 -19.54
C PRO A 337 18.32 -8.70 -20.81
N ALA A 338 19.03 -8.70 -21.93
CA ALA A 338 18.47 -8.26 -23.22
C ALA A 338 17.27 -9.11 -23.66
N SER A 339 17.15 -10.34 -23.16
CA SER A 339 15.98 -11.20 -23.37
C SER A 339 14.68 -10.64 -22.81
N TRP A 340 14.74 -9.70 -21.84
CA TRP A 340 13.55 -9.02 -21.30
C TRP A 340 13.06 -7.90 -22.21
N TRP A 341 13.88 -7.45 -23.17
CA TRP A 341 13.50 -6.45 -24.16
C TRP A 341 12.75 -7.09 -25.33
N VAL A 342 11.44 -7.28 -25.15
CA VAL A 342 10.57 -7.84 -26.20
C VAL A 342 9.88 -6.70 -26.93
N LEU A 343 10.29 -6.45 -28.19
CA LEU A 343 9.55 -5.58 -29.09
C LEU A 343 8.32 -6.36 -29.60
N ASN A 344 7.13 -6.02 -29.12
CA ASN A 344 5.90 -6.41 -29.80
C ASN A 344 5.85 -5.65 -31.13
N ASN A 345 6.35 -6.26 -32.20
CA ASN A 345 6.12 -5.79 -33.56
C ASN A 345 4.63 -5.99 -33.86
N ASN A 346 3.84 -4.92 -33.68
CA ASN A 346 2.44 -4.86 -34.12
C ASN A 346 2.35 -4.79 -35.65
#